data_AF-A0A645C909-F1
#
_entry.id   AF-A0A645C909-F1
#
_cell.length_a   1.000
_cell.length_b   1.000
_cell.length_c   1.000
_cell.angle_alpha   90.00
_cell.angle_beta   90.00
_cell.angle_gamma   90.00
#
_symmetry.space_group_name_H-M   'P 1'
#
loop_
_entity.id
_entity.type
_entity.pdbx_description
1 polymer ?
#
loop_
_entity_poly.entity_id
_entity_poly.type
_entity_poly.pdbx_seq_one_letter_code
_entity_poly.pdbx_strand_id
1 'polypeptide(L)'
;MDREKLNVDMYALIERVNDLYFGILMLDEQLTQNTLLLDDLERTHKQISAYVANGVANSADLDEVKVEQLNALQKRTELKSSREAYVKMLSVFTGEEIAETALFAKPVETVAPLTDPAYFRRPELSWFEAQNGRLDVNEQMLQARNMPRLGLFVQGAYGNPGLNMLKDKFETYYIAGVKLSWNFGGLYTLKNDKKQIQVNRAQLDSNRDVFLFNTRLQATQQNSAINSVRALLDKDDEIIALRTNIRKAAEAKVSNGTLAVTDLLREINSENKARQVKALHEVQLLMNIYQLKYTTNN
;
A
#
# COMPACT_ATOMS: atom_id res chain seq x y z
N MET A 1 20.03 -14.08 2.60
CA MET A 1 19.49 -13.07 3.54
C MET A 1 19.15 -11.77 2.82
N ASP A 2 20.06 -11.25 1.98
CA ASP A 2 19.79 -10.04 1.19
C ASP A 2 18.59 -10.20 0.24
N ARG A 3 18.41 -11.41 -0.32
CA ARG A 3 17.21 -11.75 -1.11
C ARG A 3 15.92 -11.61 -0.30
N GLU A 4 15.88 -12.12 0.92
CA GLU A 4 14.67 -12.07 1.75
C GLU A 4 14.39 -10.66 2.26
N LYS A 5 15.44 -9.88 2.55
CA LYS A 5 15.29 -8.45 2.86
C LYS A 5 14.73 -7.68 1.66
N LEU A 6 15.27 -7.94 0.46
CA LEU A 6 14.77 -7.35 -0.77
C LEU A 6 13.29 -7.69 -1.00
N ASN A 7 12.87 -8.94 -0.77
CA ASN A 7 11.48 -9.34 -0.87
C ASN A 7 10.56 -8.51 0.06
N VAL A 8 10.99 -8.26 1.29
CA VAL A 8 10.26 -7.39 2.24
C VAL A 8 10.18 -5.95 1.72
N ASP A 9 11.31 -5.38 1.27
CA ASP A 9 11.36 -4.02 0.76
C ASP A 9 10.48 -3.85 -0.50
N MET A 10 10.47 -4.85 -1.39
CA MET A 10 9.60 -4.87 -2.57
C MET A 10 8.13 -5.04 -2.19
N TYR A 11 7.82 -5.84 -1.18
CA TYR A 11 6.45 -6.01 -0.69
C TYR A 11 5.89 -4.69 -0.18
N ALA A 12 6.67 -3.91 0.57
CA ALA A 12 6.24 -2.60 1.06
C ALA A 12 5.89 -1.58 -0.04
N LEU A 13 6.41 -1.76 -1.27
CA LEU A 13 6.04 -0.92 -2.40
C LEU A 13 4.62 -1.19 -2.91
N ILE A 14 4.11 -2.41 -2.73
CA ILE A 14 2.75 -2.80 -3.15
C ILE A 14 1.70 -1.93 -2.45
N GLU A 15 1.90 -1.61 -1.17
CA GLU A 15 1.00 -0.74 -0.40
C GLU A 15 0.92 0.66 -1.01
N ARG A 16 2.06 1.26 -1.37
CA ARG A 16 2.11 2.59 -1.97
C ARG A 16 1.45 2.63 -3.34
N VAL A 17 1.65 1.58 -4.14
CA VAL A 17 0.99 1.43 -5.44
C VAL A 17 -0.52 1.29 -5.26
N ASN A 18 -0.97 0.49 -4.28
CA ASN A 18 -2.39 0.36 -3.96
C ASN A 18 -3.01 1.70 -3.55
N ASP A 19 -2.36 2.46 -2.66
CA ASP A 19 -2.87 3.76 -2.20
C ASP A 19 -3.01 4.76 -3.37
N LEU A 20 -2.02 4.82 -4.26
CA LEU A 20 -2.09 5.65 -5.47
C LEU A 20 -3.21 5.19 -6.41
N TYR A 21 -3.32 3.89 -6.65
CA TYR A 21 -4.33 3.31 -7.54
C TYR A 21 -5.76 3.58 -7.05
N PHE A 22 -6.04 3.33 -5.76
CA PHE A 22 -7.34 3.62 -5.17
C PHE A 22 -7.62 5.12 -5.05
N GLY A 23 -6.58 5.94 -4.85
CA GLY A 23 -6.69 7.40 -4.93
C GLY A 23 -7.16 7.87 -6.32
N ILE A 24 -6.62 7.29 -7.40
CA ILE A 24 -7.06 7.59 -8.77
C ILE A 24 -8.51 7.15 -8.98
N LEU A 25 -8.88 5.93 -8.56
CA LEU A 25 -10.26 5.45 -8.67
C LEU A 25 -11.26 6.34 -7.92
N MET A 26 -10.87 6.85 -6.74
CA MET A 26 -11.70 7.78 -5.96
C MET A 26 -11.93 9.09 -6.73
N LEU A 27 -10.88 9.64 -7.34
CA LEU A 27 -10.94 10.86 -8.13
C LEU A 27 -11.75 10.67 -9.42
N ASP A 28 -11.60 9.52 -10.09
CA ASP A 28 -12.39 9.15 -11.26
C ASP A 28 -13.88 9.08 -10.95
N GLU A 29 -14.22 8.49 -9.81
CA GLU A 29 -15.61 8.41 -9.39
C GLU A 29 -16.16 9.80 -9.02
N GLN A 30 -15.37 10.63 -8.33
CA GLN A 30 -15.77 12.02 -8.04
C GLN A 30 -15.94 12.86 -9.32
N LEU A 31 -15.11 12.67 -10.34
CA LEU A 31 -15.26 13.32 -11.65
C LEU A 31 -16.54 12.87 -12.36
N THR A 32 -16.88 11.60 -12.26
CA THR A 32 -18.13 11.04 -12.80
C THR A 32 -19.33 11.69 -12.13
N GLN A 33 -19.36 11.74 -10.79
CA GLN A 33 -20.46 12.38 -10.04
C GLN A 33 -20.52 13.89 -10.29
N ASN A 34 -19.38 14.58 -10.45
CA ASN A 34 -19.35 15.99 -10.81
C ASN A 34 -19.93 16.24 -12.22
N THR A 35 -19.71 15.33 -13.16
CA THR A 35 -20.29 15.42 -14.51
C THR A 35 -21.81 15.26 -14.46
N LEU A 36 -22.32 14.29 -13.68
CA LEU A 36 -23.75 14.11 -13.47
C LEU A 36 -24.40 15.34 -12.83
N LEU A 37 -23.75 15.95 -11.84
CA LEU A 37 -24.21 17.21 -11.23
C LEU A 37 -24.27 18.36 -12.26
N LEU A 38 -23.25 18.50 -13.10
CA LEU A 38 -23.25 19.52 -14.16
C LEU A 38 -24.40 19.30 -15.15
N ASP A 39 -24.67 18.05 -15.52
CA ASP A 39 -25.80 17.70 -16.40
C ASP A 39 -27.16 17.98 -15.74
N ASP A 40 -27.29 17.72 -14.42
CA ASP A 40 -28.48 18.09 -13.63
C ASP A 40 -28.68 19.61 -13.64
N LEU A 41 -27.64 20.38 -13.30
CA LEU A 41 -27.69 21.83 -13.24
C LEU A 41 -27.97 22.46 -14.61
N GLU A 42 -27.45 21.90 -15.69
CA GLU A 42 -27.74 22.35 -17.07
C GLU A 42 -29.21 22.12 -17.45
N ARG A 43 -29.80 20.98 -17.04
CA ARG A 43 -31.24 20.74 -17.25
C ARG A 43 -32.09 21.71 -16.43
N THR A 44 -31.72 21.93 -15.17
CA THR A 44 -32.39 22.88 -14.28
C THR A 44 -32.29 24.32 -14.83
N HIS A 45 -31.13 24.73 -15.33
CA HIS A 45 -30.94 26.04 -15.96
C HIS A 45 -31.88 26.25 -17.15
N LYS A 46 -32.00 25.26 -18.05
CA LYS A 46 -32.93 25.32 -19.19
C LYS A 46 -34.39 25.43 -18.75
N GLN A 47 -34.77 24.68 -17.71
CA GLN A 47 -36.13 24.70 -17.17
C GLN A 47 -36.47 26.06 -16.55
N ILE A 48 -35.57 26.63 -15.74
CA ILE A 48 -35.79 27.93 -15.10
C ILE A 48 -35.75 29.06 -16.14
N SER A 49 -34.92 28.93 -17.18
CA SER A 49 -34.89 29.91 -18.28
C SER A 49 -36.26 30.02 -18.97
N ALA A 50 -36.96 28.89 -19.13
CA ALA A 50 -38.32 28.89 -19.63
C ALA A 50 -39.32 29.51 -18.64
N TYR A 51 -39.13 29.34 -17.32
CA TYR A 51 -39.97 29.97 -16.30
C TYR A 51 -39.77 31.48 -16.23
N VAL A 52 -38.54 31.98 -16.40
CA VAL A 52 -38.25 33.42 -16.51
C VAL A 52 -38.88 34.00 -17.77
N ALA A 53 -38.77 33.32 -18.91
CA ALA A 53 -39.40 33.75 -20.17
C ALA A 53 -40.93 33.82 -20.08
N ASN A 54 -41.54 32.96 -19.26
CA ASN A 54 -42.99 32.95 -19.00
C ASN A 54 -43.41 33.81 -17.80
N GLY A 55 -42.48 34.56 -17.17
CA GLY A 55 -42.76 35.46 -16.05
C GLY A 55 -43.05 34.78 -14.71
N VAL A 56 -42.74 33.49 -14.57
CA VAL A 56 -42.98 32.68 -13.36
C VAL A 56 -41.79 32.68 -12.40
N ALA A 57 -40.58 32.93 -12.91
CA ALA A 57 -39.34 32.98 -12.13
C ALA A 57 -38.60 34.31 -12.34
N ASN A 58 -37.67 34.65 -11.46
CA ASN A 58 -36.86 35.87 -11.54
C ASN A 58 -35.48 35.60 -12.15
N SER A 59 -34.81 36.64 -12.67
CA SER A 59 -33.43 36.52 -13.19
C SER A 59 -32.44 36.09 -12.10
N ALA A 60 -32.69 36.47 -10.84
CA ALA A 60 -31.87 36.04 -9.70
C ALA A 60 -31.84 34.50 -9.56
N ASP A 61 -32.95 33.81 -9.84
CA ASP A 61 -33.02 32.35 -9.79
C ASP A 61 -32.12 31.69 -10.85
N LEU A 62 -31.95 32.33 -12.01
CA LEU A 62 -31.01 31.88 -13.05
C LEU A 62 -29.55 32.09 -12.63
N ASP A 63 -29.26 33.25 -12.01
CA ASP A 63 -27.92 33.57 -11.53
C ASP A 63 -27.48 32.57 -10.46
N GLU A 64 -28.38 32.13 -9.57
CA GLU A 64 -28.08 31.10 -8.56
C GLU A 64 -27.69 29.76 -9.19
N VAL A 65 -28.45 29.28 -10.18
CA VAL A 65 -28.09 28.06 -10.92
C VAL A 65 -26.73 28.24 -11.58
N LYS A 66 -26.45 29.42 -12.11
CA LYS A 66 -25.17 29.71 -12.76
C LYS A 66 -24.01 29.67 -11.79
N VAL A 67 -24.18 30.19 -10.57
CA VAL A 67 -23.19 30.09 -9.49
C VAL A 67 -22.91 28.63 -9.17
N GLU A 68 -23.93 27.78 -9.03
CA GLU A 68 -23.73 26.36 -8.77
C GLU A 68 -23.00 25.64 -9.91
N GLN A 69 -23.30 25.98 -11.18
CA GLN A 69 -22.54 25.47 -12.32
C GLN A 69 -21.07 25.88 -12.26
N LEU A 70 -20.78 27.14 -11.94
CA LEU A 70 -19.40 27.64 -11.80
C LEU A 70 -18.66 26.97 -10.65
N ASN A 71 -19.32 26.72 -9.52
CA ASN A 71 -18.78 25.98 -8.39
C ASN A 71 -18.43 24.54 -8.79
N ALA A 72 -19.34 23.85 -9.49
CA ALA A 72 -19.11 22.50 -9.99
C ALA A 72 -17.94 22.45 -11.00
N LEU A 73 -17.81 23.44 -11.88
CA LEU A 73 -16.70 23.56 -12.83
C LEU A 73 -15.34 23.83 -12.14
N GLN A 74 -15.33 24.69 -11.12
CA GLN A 74 -14.14 24.90 -10.29
C GLN A 74 -13.72 23.59 -9.62
N LYS A 75 -14.68 22.88 -9.00
CA LYS A 75 -14.40 21.59 -8.37
C LYS A 75 -13.86 20.57 -9.35
N ARG A 76 -14.39 20.53 -10.57
CA ARG A 76 -13.89 19.66 -11.64
C ARG A 76 -12.42 19.91 -11.97
N THR A 77 -12.02 21.18 -12.02
CA THR A 77 -10.63 21.57 -12.29
C THR A 77 -9.70 21.08 -11.19
N GLU A 78 -10.10 21.21 -9.92
CA GLU A 78 -9.34 20.67 -8.77
C GLU A 78 -9.18 19.15 -8.86
N LEU A 79 -10.27 18.43 -9.16
CA LEU A 79 -10.29 16.98 -9.28
C LEU A 79 -9.39 16.49 -10.42
N LYS A 80 -9.43 17.16 -11.59
CA LYS A 80 -8.56 16.84 -12.73
C LYS A 80 -7.09 17.04 -12.41
N SER A 81 -6.73 18.17 -11.80
CA SER A 81 -5.35 18.47 -11.39
C SER A 81 -4.84 17.45 -10.36
N SER A 82 -5.68 17.09 -9.38
CA SER A 82 -5.34 16.06 -8.38
C SER A 82 -5.13 14.71 -9.05
N ARG A 83 -6.00 14.33 -9.98
CA ARG A 83 -5.89 13.07 -10.72
C ARG A 83 -4.62 13.01 -11.54
N GLU A 84 -4.30 14.07 -12.26
CA GLU A 84 -3.06 14.21 -13.03
C GLU A 84 -1.82 13.99 -12.17
N ALA A 85 -1.79 14.62 -10.98
CA ALA A 85 -0.70 14.42 -10.02
C ALA A 85 -0.59 12.96 -9.56
N TYR A 86 -1.70 12.30 -9.24
CA TYR A 86 -1.71 10.89 -8.83
C TYR A 86 -1.24 9.94 -9.94
N VAL A 87 -1.68 10.16 -11.19
CA VAL A 87 -1.22 9.37 -12.34
C VAL A 87 0.27 9.56 -12.59
N LYS A 88 0.78 10.79 -12.46
CA LYS A 88 2.23 11.07 -12.55
C LYS A 88 3.03 10.38 -11.45
N MET A 89 2.54 10.41 -10.20
CA MET A 89 3.18 9.68 -9.10
C MET A 89 3.18 8.18 -9.35
N LEU A 90 2.08 7.61 -9.84
CA LEU A 90 2.00 6.18 -10.19
C LEU A 90 2.96 5.81 -11.32
N SER A 91 3.09 6.67 -12.34
CA SER A 91 4.04 6.49 -13.45
C SER A 91 5.48 6.43 -12.94
N VAL A 92 5.85 7.32 -12.02
CA VAL A 92 7.19 7.32 -11.39
C VAL A 92 7.41 6.06 -10.54
N PHE A 93 6.40 5.61 -9.80
CA PHE A 93 6.51 4.41 -8.97
C PHE A 93 6.63 3.11 -9.78
N THR A 94 5.94 3.04 -10.92
CA THR A 94 5.92 1.85 -11.79
C THR A 94 7.06 1.86 -12.81
N GLY A 95 7.62 3.03 -13.11
CA GLY A 95 8.59 3.21 -14.19
C GLY A 95 7.94 3.15 -15.59
N GLU A 96 6.61 3.13 -15.66
CA GLU A 96 5.84 3.10 -16.90
C GLU A 96 5.27 4.49 -17.21
N GLU A 97 5.28 4.88 -18.48
CA GLU A 97 4.64 6.12 -18.92
C GLU A 97 3.13 5.89 -19.06
N ILE A 98 2.37 6.33 -18.05
CA ILE A 98 0.92 6.20 -18.03
C ILE A 98 0.31 7.51 -18.55
N ALA A 99 -0.43 7.42 -19.66
CA ALA A 99 -1.13 8.58 -20.22
C ALA A 99 -2.16 9.13 -19.22
N GLU A 100 -2.32 10.45 -19.20
CA GLU A 100 -3.32 11.11 -18.34
C GLU A 100 -4.75 10.67 -18.68
N THR A 101 -5.02 10.21 -19.90
CA THR A 101 -6.32 9.67 -20.32
C THR A 101 -6.49 8.18 -20.07
N ALA A 102 -5.53 7.52 -19.40
CA ALA A 102 -5.62 6.11 -19.07
C ALA A 102 -6.87 5.82 -18.22
N LEU A 103 -7.51 4.69 -18.52
CA LEU A 103 -8.68 4.19 -17.81
C LEU A 103 -8.23 3.19 -16.75
N PHE A 104 -8.71 3.39 -15.52
CA PHE A 104 -8.42 2.52 -14.38
C PHE A 104 -9.65 1.67 -14.09
N ALA A 105 -9.50 0.35 -14.18
CA ALA A 105 -10.60 -0.57 -13.93
C ALA A 105 -10.80 -0.75 -12.41
N LYS A 106 -12.05 -0.70 -11.94
CA LYS A 106 -12.35 -1.09 -10.56
C LYS A 106 -12.01 -2.58 -10.37
N PRO A 107 -11.18 -2.93 -9.38
CA PRO A 107 -10.81 -4.32 -9.16
C PRO A 107 -12.02 -5.13 -8.68
N VAL A 108 -12.07 -6.42 -9.02
CA VAL A 108 -13.14 -7.31 -8.59
C VAL A 108 -12.99 -7.62 -7.10
N GLU A 109 -14.12 -7.70 -6.38
CA GLU A 109 -14.17 -8.24 -5.03
C GLU A 109 -13.78 -9.73 -5.04
N THR A 110 -12.50 -10.01 -4.78
CA THR A 110 -12.07 -11.37 -4.51
C THR A 110 -12.22 -11.61 -3.02
N VAL A 111 -13.34 -12.22 -2.61
CA VAL A 111 -13.51 -12.71 -1.24
C VAL A 111 -12.62 -13.93 -1.09
N ALA A 112 -11.37 -13.73 -0.67
CA ALA A 112 -10.64 -14.83 -0.06
C ALA A 112 -11.35 -15.12 1.27
N PRO A 113 -11.98 -16.30 1.45
CA PRO A 113 -12.50 -16.64 2.76
C PRO A 113 -11.33 -16.57 3.75
N LEU A 114 -11.56 -15.91 4.88
CA LEU A 114 -10.68 -15.91 6.06
C LEU A 114 -10.62 -17.33 6.64
N THR A 115 -10.22 -18.31 5.83
CA THR A 115 -10.06 -19.70 6.21
C THR A 115 -8.63 -19.81 6.71
N ASP A 116 -8.53 -19.57 8.01
CA ASP A 116 -7.38 -19.78 8.87
C ASP A 116 -6.41 -18.58 9.06
N PRO A 117 -6.50 -17.87 10.21
CA PRO A 117 -5.47 -16.94 10.69
C PRO A 117 -4.07 -17.57 10.86
N ALA A 118 -3.94 -18.90 10.71
CA ALA A 118 -2.69 -19.63 10.88
C ALA A 118 -1.70 -19.49 9.71
N TYR A 119 -2.07 -18.90 8.57
CA TYR A 119 -1.15 -18.74 7.44
C TYR A 119 -1.10 -17.30 6.90
N PHE A 120 -0.53 -16.38 7.68
CA PHE A 120 0.03 -15.14 7.13
C PHE A 120 1.23 -15.51 6.24
N ARG A 121 1.19 -15.20 4.94
CA ARG A 121 2.25 -15.56 3.98
C ARG A 121 3.23 -14.42 3.71
N ARG A 122 3.46 -13.58 4.73
CA ARG A 122 4.24 -12.35 4.60
C ARG A 122 5.76 -12.64 4.46
N PRO A 123 6.47 -11.98 3.53
CA PRO A 123 7.91 -12.21 3.31
C PRO A 123 8.77 -11.88 4.54
N GLU A 124 8.28 -11.03 5.46
CA GLU A 124 8.94 -10.71 6.72
C GLU A 124 9.17 -11.95 7.59
N LEU A 125 8.26 -12.93 7.53
CA LEU A 125 8.41 -14.18 8.28
C LEU A 125 9.59 -15.01 7.78
N SER A 126 9.74 -15.12 6.46
CA SER A 126 10.89 -15.77 5.83
C SER A 126 12.21 -15.03 6.12
N TRP A 127 12.14 -13.70 6.23
CA TRP A 127 13.29 -12.90 6.65
C TRP A 127 13.69 -13.15 8.11
N PHE A 128 12.73 -13.26 9.04
CA PHE A 128 13.00 -13.66 10.43
C PHE A 128 13.64 -15.05 10.52
N GLU A 129 13.12 -16.02 9.76
CA GLU A 129 13.70 -17.37 9.67
C GLU A 129 15.14 -17.35 9.15
N ALA A 130 15.40 -16.57 8.09
CA ALA A 130 16.75 -16.41 7.55
C ALA A 130 17.73 -15.77 8.57
N GLN A 131 17.25 -14.84 9.41
CA GLN A 131 18.06 -14.27 10.49
C GLN A 131 18.38 -15.28 11.58
N ASN A 132 17.41 -16.12 11.94
CA ASN A 132 17.64 -17.19 12.91
C ASN A 132 18.65 -18.22 12.38
N GLY A 133 18.54 -18.62 11.11
CA GLY A 133 19.52 -19.49 10.46
C GLY A 133 20.95 -18.92 10.46
N ARG A 134 21.12 -17.59 10.40
CA ARG A 134 22.46 -16.97 10.57
C ARG A 134 22.98 -17.13 12.00
N LEU A 135 22.12 -17.05 13.02
CA LEU A 135 22.54 -17.30 14.39
C LEU A 135 23.01 -18.74 14.58
N ASP A 136 22.37 -19.71 13.92
CA ASP A 136 22.80 -21.10 13.93
C ASP A 136 24.18 -21.29 13.27
N VAL A 137 24.41 -20.66 12.12
CA VAL A 137 25.73 -20.66 11.45
C VAL A 137 26.80 -19.99 12.32
N ASN A 138 26.46 -18.88 12.99
CA ASN A 138 27.38 -18.20 13.91
C ASN A 138 27.72 -19.07 15.11
N GLU A 139 26.76 -19.84 15.64
CA GLU A 139 26.98 -20.79 16.72
C GLU A 139 27.91 -21.93 16.27
N GLN A 140 27.72 -22.47 15.07
CA GLN A 140 28.62 -23.47 14.48
C GLN A 140 30.03 -22.91 14.25
N MET A 141 30.15 -21.67 13.75
CA MET A 141 31.43 -20.99 13.54
C MET A 141 32.17 -20.79 14.87
N LEU A 142 31.45 -20.47 15.95
CA LEU A 142 32.02 -20.34 17.29
C LEU A 142 32.63 -21.67 17.76
N GLN A 143 31.94 -22.78 17.51
CA GLN A 143 32.45 -24.13 17.81
C GLN A 143 33.68 -24.45 16.95
N ALA A 144 33.61 -24.21 15.64
CA ALA A 144 34.71 -24.46 14.71
C ALA A 144 35.95 -23.60 14.99
N ARG A 145 35.79 -22.35 15.47
CA ARG A 145 36.90 -21.48 15.88
C ARG A 145 37.71 -22.05 17.03
N ASN A 146 37.06 -22.80 17.91
CA ASN A 146 37.66 -23.36 19.12
C ASN A 146 38.20 -24.78 18.92
N MET A 147 38.05 -25.37 17.73
CA MET A 147 38.65 -26.65 17.35
C MET A 147 40.10 -26.47 16.85
N PRO A 148 40.96 -27.49 17.01
CA PRO A 148 42.30 -27.48 16.41
C PRO A 148 42.22 -27.49 14.88
N ARG A 149 43.05 -26.66 14.23
CA ARG A 149 43.17 -26.59 12.78
C ARG A 149 44.43 -27.30 12.33
N LEU A 150 44.26 -28.28 11.45
CA LEU A 150 45.34 -29.01 10.81
C LEU A 150 45.49 -28.51 9.38
N GLY A 151 46.68 -28.03 9.03
CA GLY A 151 47.02 -27.58 7.68
C GLY A 151 48.22 -28.33 7.12
N LEU A 152 48.20 -28.57 5.82
CA LEU A 152 49.34 -29.07 5.05
C LEU A 152 49.90 -27.94 4.21
N PHE A 153 51.21 -27.77 4.20
CA PHE A 153 51.86 -26.77 3.36
C PHE A 153 53.01 -27.38 2.59
N VAL A 154 53.19 -26.92 1.35
CA VAL A 154 54.32 -27.24 0.48
C VAL A 154 54.80 -25.93 -0.13
N GLN A 155 56.07 -25.63 0.02
CA GLN A 155 56.72 -24.45 -0.56
C GLN A 155 57.95 -24.89 -1.31
N GLY A 156 58.09 -24.47 -2.56
CA GLY A 156 59.29 -24.68 -3.38
C GLY A 156 59.87 -23.33 -3.78
N ALA A 157 61.20 -23.20 -3.74
CA ALA A 157 61.89 -22.00 -4.19
C ALA A 157 63.24 -22.34 -4.82
N TYR A 158 63.71 -21.43 -5.66
CA TYR A 158 64.98 -21.49 -6.36
C TYR A 158 65.66 -20.13 -6.20
N GLY A 159 66.83 -20.10 -5.57
CA GLY A 159 67.53 -18.85 -5.25
C GLY A 159 68.90 -19.06 -4.66
N ASN A 160 69.63 -17.96 -4.46
CA ASN A 160 70.94 -17.93 -3.82
C ASN A 160 70.92 -16.86 -2.70
N PRO A 161 71.26 -17.21 -1.44
CA PRO A 161 71.61 -18.54 -0.94
C PRO A 161 70.41 -19.48 -0.82
N GLY A 162 70.64 -20.79 -1.00
CA GLY A 162 69.66 -21.84 -0.72
C GLY A 162 69.42 -22.05 0.79
N LEU A 163 68.87 -23.20 1.19
CA LEU A 163 68.69 -23.55 2.63
C LEU A 163 70.02 -23.58 3.40
N ASN A 164 71.13 -23.82 2.72
CA ASN A 164 72.46 -23.73 3.29
C ASN A 164 73.08 -22.35 2.98
N MET A 165 72.96 -21.43 3.94
CA MET A 165 73.46 -20.06 3.81
C MET A 165 74.99 -19.93 3.74
N LEU A 166 75.74 -21.01 3.99
CA LEU A 166 77.20 -21.04 3.91
C LEU A 166 77.72 -21.40 2.50
N LYS A 167 76.82 -21.74 1.56
CA LYS A 167 77.17 -22.06 0.17
C LYS A 167 76.56 -21.01 -0.77
N ASP A 168 77.43 -20.24 -1.42
CA ASP A 168 77.06 -19.25 -2.44
C ASP A 168 76.79 -19.93 -3.80
N LYS A 169 75.71 -20.72 -3.87
CA LYS A 169 75.27 -21.44 -5.07
C LYS A 169 73.75 -21.40 -5.18
N PHE A 170 73.26 -21.26 -6.41
CA PHE A 170 71.84 -21.42 -6.72
C PHE A 170 71.42 -22.86 -6.45
N GLU A 171 70.51 -23.06 -5.49
CA GLU A 171 70.00 -24.37 -5.12
C GLU A 171 68.46 -24.34 -5.11
N THR A 172 67.85 -25.38 -5.67
CA THR A 172 66.40 -25.61 -5.58
C THR A 172 66.11 -26.30 -4.25
N TYR A 173 65.14 -25.77 -3.50
CA TYR A 173 64.68 -26.41 -2.27
C TYR A 173 63.17 -26.49 -2.21
N TYR A 174 62.69 -27.50 -1.51
CA TYR A 174 61.28 -27.68 -1.20
C TYR A 174 61.11 -27.98 0.29
N ILE A 175 60.08 -27.41 0.88
CA ILE A 175 59.69 -27.62 2.28
C ILE A 175 58.25 -28.10 2.25
N ALA A 176 58.00 -29.29 2.80
CA ALA A 176 56.66 -29.80 3.04
C ALA A 176 56.50 -30.05 4.53
N GLY A 177 55.34 -29.72 5.10
CA GLY A 177 55.11 -29.87 6.53
C GLY A 177 53.64 -29.88 6.91
N VAL A 178 53.39 -30.34 8.13
CA VAL A 178 52.09 -30.33 8.79
C VAL A 178 52.10 -29.22 9.84
N LYS A 179 51.07 -28.38 9.88
CA LYS A 179 50.90 -27.32 10.87
C LYS A 179 49.63 -27.57 11.68
N LEU A 180 49.78 -27.79 12.97
CA LEU A 180 48.67 -27.82 13.93
C LEU A 180 48.59 -26.47 14.64
N SER A 181 47.42 -25.82 14.62
CA SER A 181 47.17 -24.57 15.33
C SER A 181 45.89 -24.68 16.14
N TRP A 182 45.96 -24.43 17.45
CA TRP A 182 44.81 -24.46 18.35
C TRP A 182 44.76 -23.19 19.19
N ASN A 183 43.66 -22.44 19.08
CA ASN A 183 43.47 -21.21 19.83
C ASN A 183 42.63 -21.46 21.10
N PHE A 184 43.30 -21.52 22.24
CA PHE A 184 42.65 -21.69 23.55
C PHE A 184 42.02 -20.41 24.10
N GLY A 185 42.42 -19.23 23.61
CA GLY A 185 41.87 -17.95 24.08
C GLY A 185 40.37 -17.81 23.84
N GLY A 186 39.86 -18.42 22.75
CA GLY A 186 38.43 -18.44 22.42
C GLY A 186 37.57 -19.30 23.35
N LEU A 187 38.17 -20.17 24.19
CA LEU A 187 37.44 -20.97 25.17
C LEU A 187 37.01 -20.13 26.38
N TYR A 188 37.78 -19.08 26.73
CA TYR A 188 37.45 -18.19 27.84
C TYR A 188 36.19 -17.35 27.57
N THR A 189 36.00 -16.91 26.32
CA THR A 189 34.84 -16.09 25.93
C THR A 189 33.64 -16.92 25.48
N LEU A 190 33.82 -18.22 25.21
CA LEU A 190 32.80 -19.10 24.62
C LEU A 190 31.44 -19.02 25.33
N LYS A 191 31.44 -18.99 26.66
CA LYS A 191 30.21 -18.91 27.46
C LYS A 191 29.45 -17.61 27.21
N ASN A 192 30.16 -16.48 27.16
CA ASN A 192 29.58 -15.17 26.91
C ASN A 192 29.12 -15.05 25.46
N ASP A 193 29.93 -15.51 24.51
CA ASP A 193 29.60 -15.50 23.08
C ASP A 193 28.32 -16.33 22.80
N LYS A 194 28.19 -17.52 23.42
CA LYS A 194 26.95 -18.32 23.35
C LYS A 194 25.75 -17.62 23.98
N LYS A 195 25.94 -17.00 25.16
CA LYS A 195 24.87 -16.25 25.83
C LYS A 195 24.40 -15.09 24.95
N GLN A 196 25.31 -14.39 24.27
CA GLN A 196 24.96 -13.31 23.35
C GLN A 196 24.13 -13.82 22.16
N ILE A 197 24.49 -14.96 21.57
CA ILE A 197 23.69 -15.59 20.51
C ILE A 197 22.28 -15.94 21.01
N GLN A 198 22.16 -16.50 22.22
CA GLN A 198 20.86 -16.83 22.82
C GLN A 198 20.00 -15.59 23.07
N VAL A 199 20.59 -14.51 23.58
CA VAL A 199 19.89 -13.22 23.76
C VAL A 199 19.43 -12.66 22.42
N ASN A 200 20.27 -12.71 21.40
CA ASN A 200 19.90 -12.27 20.05
C ASN A 200 18.76 -13.12 19.48
N ARG A 201 18.76 -14.45 19.70
CA ARG A 201 17.67 -15.35 19.28
C ARG A 201 16.36 -14.99 19.99
N ALA A 202 16.38 -14.82 21.30
CA ALA A 202 15.20 -14.40 22.07
C ALA A 202 14.67 -13.02 21.62
N GLN A 203 15.56 -12.08 21.27
CA GLN A 203 15.15 -10.80 20.71
C GLN A 203 14.49 -10.95 19.33
N LEU A 204 15.01 -11.82 18.46
CA LEU A 204 14.39 -12.11 17.16
C LEU A 204 13.02 -12.75 17.30
N ASP A 205 12.87 -13.71 18.21
CA ASP A 205 11.59 -14.36 18.49
C ASP A 205 10.57 -13.34 19.01
N SER A 206 10.97 -12.48 19.95
CA SER A 206 10.14 -11.39 20.45
C SER A 206 9.72 -10.42 19.34
N ASN A 207 10.65 -10.00 18.48
CA ASN A 207 10.34 -9.13 17.34
C ASN A 207 9.34 -9.78 16.36
N ARG A 208 9.49 -11.08 16.10
CA ARG A 208 8.58 -11.86 15.26
C ARG A 208 7.18 -11.94 15.88
N ASP A 209 7.10 -12.18 17.19
CA ASP A 209 5.81 -12.27 17.90
C ASP A 209 5.09 -10.91 17.92
N VAL A 210 5.82 -9.81 18.16
CA VAL A 210 5.27 -8.44 18.06
C VAL A 210 4.78 -8.16 16.65
N PHE A 211 5.54 -8.54 15.62
CA PHE A 211 5.13 -8.37 14.23
C PHE A 211 3.84 -9.13 13.90
N LEU A 212 3.74 -10.41 14.31
CA LEU A 212 2.53 -11.21 14.12
C LEU A 212 1.33 -10.64 14.88
N PHE A 213 1.55 -10.16 16.10
CA PHE A 213 0.50 -9.51 16.90
C PHE A 213 -0.02 -8.25 16.20
N ASN A 214 0.87 -7.36 15.77
CA ASN A 214 0.50 -6.13 15.05
C ASN A 214 -0.22 -6.45 13.73
N THR A 215 0.25 -7.45 12.99
CA THR A 215 -0.39 -7.87 11.73
C THR A 215 -1.81 -8.39 11.97
N ARG A 216 -2.04 -9.17 13.04
CA ARG A 216 -3.38 -9.63 13.43
C ARG A 216 -4.29 -8.49 13.86
N LEU A 217 -3.76 -7.52 14.61
CA LEU A 217 -4.50 -6.33 15.02
C LEU A 217 -4.95 -5.52 13.81
N GLN A 218 -4.03 -5.27 12.86
CA GLN A 218 -4.32 -4.56 11.62
C GLN A 218 -5.36 -5.30 10.76
N ALA A 219 -5.22 -6.61 10.59
CA ALA A 219 -6.19 -7.43 9.85
C ALA A 219 -7.59 -7.39 10.49
N THR A 220 -7.65 -7.43 11.83
CA THR A 220 -8.93 -7.32 12.57
C THR A 220 -9.59 -5.96 12.35
N GLN A 221 -8.82 -4.87 12.40
CA GLN A 221 -9.30 -3.52 12.14
C GLN A 221 -9.82 -3.37 10.71
N GLN A 222 -9.06 -3.85 9.72
CA GLN A 222 -9.45 -3.82 8.31
C GLN A 222 -10.72 -4.65 8.06
N ASN A 223 -10.85 -5.82 8.66
CA ASN A 223 -12.06 -6.64 8.54
C ASN A 223 -13.29 -5.96 9.15
N SER A 224 -13.12 -5.29 10.31
CA SER A 224 -14.19 -4.47 10.90
C SER A 224 -14.59 -3.31 9.99
N ALA A 225 -13.61 -2.63 9.37
CA ALA A 225 -13.85 -1.55 8.42
C ALA A 225 -14.62 -2.04 7.17
N ILE A 226 -14.29 -3.22 6.63
CA ILE A 226 -15.04 -3.85 5.52
C ILE A 226 -16.50 -4.06 5.90
N ASN A 227 -16.75 -4.66 7.08
CA ASN A 227 -18.13 -4.91 7.53
C ASN A 227 -18.90 -3.61 7.77
N SER A 228 -18.25 -2.59 8.31
CA SER A 228 -18.83 -1.26 8.51
C SER A 228 -19.23 -0.62 7.18
N VAL A 229 -18.32 -0.60 6.19
CA VAL A 229 -18.60 -0.02 4.86
C VAL A 229 -19.71 -0.78 4.13
N ARG A 230 -19.77 -2.12 4.25
CA ARG A 230 -20.89 -2.90 3.72
C ARG A 230 -22.23 -2.48 4.32
N ALA A 231 -22.29 -2.32 5.64
CA ALA A 231 -23.50 -1.86 6.31
C ALA A 231 -23.89 -0.42 5.91
N LEU A 232 -22.92 0.44 5.60
CA LEU A 232 -23.18 1.78 5.06
C LEU A 232 -23.76 1.71 3.64
N LEU A 233 -23.17 0.91 2.76
CA LEU A 233 -23.65 0.72 1.39
C LEU A 233 -25.09 0.20 1.34
N ASP A 234 -25.46 -0.71 2.24
CA ASP A 234 -26.85 -1.20 2.37
C ASP A 234 -27.85 -0.07 2.66
N LYS A 235 -27.40 1.02 3.30
CA LYS A 235 -28.23 2.20 3.61
C LYS A 235 -28.17 3.28 2.55
N ASP A 236 -27.06 3.39 1.84
CA ASP A 236 -26.87 4.40 0.80
C ASP A 236 -27.92 4.30 -0.31
N ASP A 237 -28.29 3.08 -0.71
CA ASP A 237 -29.33 2.85 -1.73
C ASP A 237 -30.70 3.38 -1.29
N GLU A 238 -31.07 3.14 -0.03
CA GLU A 238 -32.32 3.64 0.54
C GLU A 238 -32.31 5.17 0.65
N ILE A 239 -31.18 5.75 1.10
CA ILE A 239 -31.01 7.21 1.18
C ILE A 239 -31.14 7.86 -0.19
N ILE A 240 -30.48 7.31 -1.22
CA ILE A 240 -30.56 7.84 -2.58
C ILE A 240 -31.99 7.76 -3.10
N ALA A 241 -32.67 6.63 -2.93
CA ALA A 241 -34.07 6.48 -3.37
C ALA A 241 -35.00 7.52 -2.73
N LEU A 242 -34.86 7.75 -1.41
CA LEU A 242 -35.63 8.76 -0.70
C LEU A 242 -35.28 10.18 -1.18
N ARG A 243 -34.01 10.49 -1.39
CA ARG A 243 -33.56 11.79 -1.92
C ARG A 243 -34.07 12.04 -3.33
N THR A 244 -34.05 11.04 -4.20
CA THR A 244 -34.63 11.13 -5.55
C THR A 244 -36.13 11.45 -5.49
N ASN A 245 -36.87 10.83 -4.57
CA ASN A 245 -38.30 11.11 -4.40
C ASN A 245 -38.54 12.54 -3.90
N ILE A 246 -37.74 13.02 -2.94
CA ILE A 246 -37.80 14.39 -2.43
C ILE A 246 -37.49 15.40 -3.55
N ARG A 247 -36.42 15.18 -4.33
CA ARG A 247 -36.07 16.02 -5.49
C ARG A 247 -37.21 16.07 -6.50
N LYS A 248 -37.79 14.92 -6.88
CA LYS A 248 -38.93 14.87 -7.83
C LYS A 248 -40.14 15.64 -7.31
N ALA A 249 -40.44 15.53 -6.01
CA ALA A 249 -41.51 16.30 -5.40
C ALA A 249 -41.21 17.81 -5.39
N ALA A 250 -39.96 18.21 -5.16
CA ALA A 250 -39.52 19.60 -5.24
C ALA A 250 -39.64 20.13 -6.68
N GLU A 251 -39.25 19.37 -7.70
CA GLU A 251 -39.39 19.73 -9.12
C GLU A 251 -40.86 20.04 -9.48
N ALA A 252 -41.79 19.18 -9.05
CA ALA A 252 -43.22 19.37 -9.30
C ALA A 252 -43.79 20.60 -8.54
N LYS A 253 -43.27 20.90 -7.35
CA LYS A 253 -43.70 22.08 -6.58
C LYS A 253 -43.19 23.38 -7.19
N VAL A 254 -41.96 23.40 -7.70
CA VAL A 254 -41.40 24.55 -8.44
C VAL A 254 -42.17 24.78 -9.73
N SER A 255 -42.50 23.72 -10.50
CA SER A 255 -43.30 23.89 -11.72
C SER A 255 -44.69 24.46 -11.45
N ASN A 256 -45.24 24.24 -10.25
CA ASN A 256 -46.52 24.79 -9.82
C ASN A 256 -46.38 26.14 -9.07
N GLY A 257 -45.18 26.70 -8.96
CA GLY A 257 -44.93 27.98 -8.28
C GLY A 257 -45.09 27.96 -6.76
N THR A 258 -45.10 26.76 -6.15
CA THR A 258 -45.33 26.57 -4.69
C THR A 258 -44.05 26.37 -3.89
N LEU A 259 -42.89 26.34 -4.55
CA LEU A 259 -41.57 26.17 -3.96
C LEU A 259 -40.57 27.07 -4.71
N ALA A 260 -39.57 27.59 -4.00
CA ALA A 260 -38.52 28.40 -4.59
C ALA A 260 -37.51 27.55 -5.36
N VAL A 261 -36.83 28.17 -6.33
CA VAL A 261 -35.75 27.52 -7.09
C VAL A 261 -34.55 27.18 -6.19
N THR A 262 -34.22 28.04 -5.23
CA THR A 262 -33.23 27.81 -4.17
C THR A 262 -33.43 26.46 -3.46
N ASP A 263 -34.67 26.16 -3.08
CA ASP A 263 -35.02 24.92 -2.39
C ASP A 263 -34.86 23.70 -3.31
N LEU A 264 -35.20 23.82 -4.59
CA LEU A 264 -34.94 22.76 -5.57
C LEU A 264 -33.44 22.51 -5.75
N LEU A 265 -32.63 23.57 -5.88
CA LEU A 265 -31.17 23.45 -5.96
C LEU A 265 -30.59 22.74 -4.74
N ARG A 266 -31.12 23.05 -3.55
CA ARG A 266 -30.72 22.36 -2.31
C ARG A 266 -31.03 20.87 -2.35
N GLU A 267 -32.19 20.46 -2.88
CA GLU A 267 -32.53 19.03 -2.99
C GLU A 267 -31.71 18.32 -4.08
N ILE A 268 -31.43 18.97 -5.21
CA ILE A 268 -30.51 18.47 -6.25
C ILE A 268 -29.11 18.23 -5.67
N ASN A 269 -28.58 19.21 -4.93
CA ASN A 269 -27.28 19.08 -4.28
C ASN A 269 -27.28 17.99 -3.20
N SER A 270 -28.38 17.85 -2.45
CA SER A 270 -28.51 16.81 -1.43
C SER A 270 -28.57 15.39 -2.01
N GLU A 271 -29.27 15.20 -3.13
CA GLU A 271 -29.28 13.92 -3.86
C GLU A 271 -27.89 13.62 -4.45
N ASN A 272 -27.27 14.59 -5.12
CA ASN A 272 -25.93 14.42 -5.69
C ASN A 272 -24.89 14.10 -4.60
N LYS A 273 -24.97 14.73 -3.43
CA LYS A 273 -24.10 14.40 -2.28
C LYS A 273 -24.31 12.96 -1.82
N ALA A 274 -25.55 12.46 -1.76
CA ALA A 274 -25.81 11.08 -1.38
C ALA A 274 -25.22 10.08 -2.38
N ARG A 275 -25.35 10.35 -3.69
CA ARG A 275 -24.73 9.55 -4.75
C ARG A 275 -23.21 9.56 -4.66
N GLN A 276 -22.62 10.73 -4.41
CA GLN A 276 -21.18 10.86 -4.19
C GLN A 276 -20.73 10.01 -3.00
N VAL A 277 -21.40 10.11 -1.85
CA VAL A 277 -21.07 9.34 -0.64
C VAL A 277 -21.08 7.83 -0.93
N LYS A 278 -22.14 7.32 -1.59
CA LYS A 278 -22.20 5.91 -2.01
C LYS A 278 -20.99 5.52 -2.85
N ALA A 279 -20.70 6.31 -3.88
CA ALA A 279 -19.63 6.00 -4.81
C ALA A 279 -18.24 6.00 -4.13
N LEU A 280 -18.05 6.87 -3.13
CA LEU A 280 -16.85 6.84 -2.27
C LEU A 280 -16.81 5.57 -1.40
N HIS A 281 -17.93 5.17 -0.80
CA HIS A 281 -18.00 3.95 -0.01
C HIS A 281 -17.72 2.69 -0.84
N GLU A 282 -18.16 2.63 -2.11
CA GLU A 282 -17.86 1.52 -3.01
C GLU A 282 -16.35 1.38 -3.26
N VAL A 283 -15.66 2.49 -3.55
CA VAL A 283 -14.20 2.49 -3.73
C VAL A 283 -13.49 2.16 -2.40
N GLN A 284 -13.99 2.69 -1.28
CA GLN A 284 -13.44 2.42 0.05
C GLN A 284 -13.59 0.95 0.46
N LEU A 285 -14.68 0.29 0.08
CA LEU A 285 -14.88 -1.14 0.30
C LEU A 285 -13.77 -1.94 -0.40
N LEU A 286 -13.56 -1.68 -1.68
CA LEU A 286 -12.51 -2.32 -2.47
C LEU A 286 -11.12 -2.04 -1.88
N MET A 287 -10.84 -0.79 -1.52
CA MET A 287 -9.59 -0.40 -0.89
C MET A 287 -9.33 -1.20 0.41
N ASN A 288 -10.33 -1.29 1.29
CA ASN A 288 -10.20 -2.04 2.55
C ASN A 288 -9.98 -3.54 2.31
N ILE A 289 -10.66 -4.12 1.31
CA ILE A 289 -10.47 -5.54 0.92
C ILE A 289 -9.03 -5.77 0.44
N TYR A 290 -8.52 -4.89 -0.43
CA TYR A 290 -7.16 -5.03 -0.96
C TYR A 290 -6.08 -4.74 0.08
N GLN A 291 -6.35 -3.83 1.03
CA GLN A 291 -5.49 -3.61 2.19
C GLN A 291 -5.44 -4.85 3.10
N LEU A 292 -6.57 -5.51 3.35
CA LEU A 292 -6.59 -6.77 4.10
C LEU A 292 -5.82 -7.88 3.38
N LYS A 293 -5.96 -7.97 2.06
CA LYS A 293 -5.20 -8.86 1.20
C LYS A 293 -3.69 -8.60 1.30
N TYR A 294 -3.26 -7.34 1.30
CA TYR A 294 -1.87 -6.98 1.55
C TYR A 294 -1.40 -7.35 2.97
N THR A 295 -2.18 -7.06 4.01
CA THR A 295 -1.79 -7.41 5.39
C THR A 295 -1.67 -8.93 5.59
N THR A 296 -2.49 -9.72 4.89
CA THR A 296 -2.52 -11.19 5.02
C THR A 296 -1.65 -11.93 3.99
N ASN A 297 -1.30 -11.26 2.90
CA ASN A 297 -0.70 -11.81 1.69
C ASN A 297 -1.48 -12.99 1.08
N ASN A 298 -2.80 -12.84 0.90
CA ASN A 298 -3.72 -13.86 0.36
C ASN A 298 -4.58 -13.34 -0.80
#